data_AF-A0A1T4VSY5-F1
#
_entry.id   AF-A0A1T4VSY5-F1
#
_cell.length_a   1.000
_cell.length_b   1.000
_cell.length_c   1.000
_cell.angle_alpha   90.00
_cell.angle_beta   90.00
_cell.angle_gamma   90.00
#
_symmetry.space_group_name_H-M   'P 1'
#
loop_
_entity.id
_entity.type
_entity.pdbx_description
1 polymer ?
#
loop_
_entity_poly.entity_id
_entity_poly.type
_entity_poly.pdbx_seq_one_letter_code
_entity_poly.pdbx_strand_id
1 'polypeptide(L)'
;MVNISRLCTLLLTVAVLASALPSLYSRATTVKSAAPVLFYSPIKDMFLMQRSSEKGMERYTETGEHLKYKDYCRALPFMFHGNLAKWGEFPAEVDGTPVDTTIARRELQFVRILPRDVYTPEPPLQMLFEAEPDVAHLEYPSDMFRYSSDGVEFIQTADNTVLPQKSAEFSTALHKAGVTFPIQKTGSNPTNQKPFDWGNFFVDAKGTLFHLMMIHGKAVCTNTGQRFEKAVQQILVMENERKEFYGLVVTTDAVFAIMCNDYRLQKLPLEQYDPKRDSVMLVTTPLHRIVQQRRDAEILAFAMNTQWKQVHNYTLEFSSAQKERWTQIGACIFPFRIETTSGLSRFVHLRITDAFSSPILSLLGCVLALVLYVPFHKRRFASLPGPADCLLVFITGSYGLLALLLWGPLQQKTHSTTQQSSRGKHA
;
A
#
# COMPACT_ATOMS: atom_id res chain seq x y z
N MET A 1 -11.88 -29.50 -37.96
CA MET A 1 -11.20 -28.22 -37.71
C MET A 1 -11.67 -27.67 -36.38
N VAL A 2 -10.76 -27.17 -35.54
CA VAL A 2 -11.14 -26.41 -34.35
C VAL A 2 -11.69 -25.07 -34.84
N ASN A 3 -12.96 -24.78 -34.55
CA ASN A 3 -13.55 -23.49 -34.90
C ASN A 3 -12.85 -22.40 -34.07
N ILE A 4 -12.06 -21.54 -34.72
CA ILE A 4 -11.31 -20.45 -34.07
C ILE A 4 -12.21 -19.62 -33.15
N SER A 5 -13.45 -19.34 -33.58
CA SER A 5 -14.46 -18.65 -32.77
C SER A 5 -14.75 -19.34 -31.41
N ARG A 6 -14.80 -20.68 -31.38
CA ARG A 6 -15.03 -21.43 -30.12
C ARG A 6 -13.82 -21.38 -29.22
N LEU A 7 -12.62 -21.53 -29.77
CA LEU A 7 -11.39 -21.41 -29.00
C LEU A 7 -11.30 -20.01 -28.36
N CYS A 8 -11.57 -18.95 -29.12
CA CYS A 8 -11.60 -17.58 -28.59
C CYS A 8 -12.65 -17.42 -27.48
N THR A 9 -13.84 -17.99 -27.64
CA THR A 9 -14.92 -17.92 -26.62
C THR A 9 -14.53 -18.63 -25.33
N LEU A 10 -13.91 -19.82 -25.44
CA LEU A 10 -13.43 -20.57 -24.28
C LEU A 10 -12.29 -19.82 -23.56
N LEU A 11 -11.32 -19.29 -24.30
CA LEU A 11 -10.21 -18.52 -23.73
C LEU A 11 -10.70 -17.23 -23.07
N LEU A 12 -11.65 -16.52 -23.69
CA LEU A 12 -12.28 -15.34 -23.09
C LEU A 12 -13.02 -15.69 -21.80
N THR A 13 -13.78 -16.80 -21.80
CA THR A 13 -14.48 -17.28 -20.60
C THR A 13 -13.48 -17.59 -19.48
N VAL A 14 -12.39 -18.29 -19.78
CA VAL A 14 -11.31 -18.58 -18.82
C VAL A 14 -10.71 -17.29 -18.27
N ALA A 15 -10.42 -16.30 -19.12
CA ALA A 15 -9.85 -15.03 -18.67
C ALA A 15 -10.81 -14.26 -17.73
N VAL A 16 -12.11 -14.22 -18.05
CA VAL A 16 -13.13 -13.60 -17.19
C VAL A 16 -13.24 -14.33 -15.85
N LEU A 17 -13.30 -15.66 -15.86
CA LEU A 17 -13.37 -16.46 -14.63
C LEU A 17 -12.11 -16.30 -13.76
N ALA A 18 -10.92 -16.29 -14.37
CA ALA A 18 -9.65 -16.13 -13.68
C ALA A 18 -9.46 -14.72 -13.07
N SER A 19 -10.17 -13.72 -13.57
CA SER A 19 -10.20 -12.38 -12.98
C SER A 19 -11.26 -12.26 -11.87
N ALA A 20 -12.47 -12.78 -12.13
CA ALA A 20 -13.63 -12.56 -11.26
C ALA A 20 -13.72 -13.55 -10.07
N LEU A 21 -13.53 -14.86 -10.28
CA LEU A 21 -13.78 -15.87 -9.26
C LEU A 21 -12.80 -15.80 -8.07
N PRO A 22 -11.48 -15.69 -8.26
CA PRO A 22 -10.54 -15.55 -7.14
C PRO A 22 -10.83 -14.31 -6.28
N SER A 23 -11.20 -13.21 -6.94
CA SER A 23 -11.56 -11.95 -6.29
C SER A 23 -12.85 -12.09 -5.47
N LEU A 24 -13.88 -12.75 -6.02
CA LEU A 24 -15.14 -13.01 -5.32
C LEU A 24 -14.94 -13.96 -4.14
N TYR A 25 -14.18 -15.03 -4.33
CA TYR A 25 -13.82 -15.97 -3.28
C TYR A 25 -13.09 -15.28 -2.15
N SER A 26 -12.07 -14.46 -2.47
CA SER A 26 -11.32 -13.70 -1.47
C SER A 26 -12.24 -12.81 -0.65
N ARG A 27 -13.19 -12.11 -1.27
CA ARG A 27 -14.17 -11.27 -0.56
C ARG A 27 -15.11 -12.09 0.33
N ALA A 28 -15.60 -13.22 -0.15
CA ALA A 28 -16.51 -14.10 0.59
C ALA A 28 -15.81 -14.78 1.79
N THR A 29 -14.52 -15.07 1.67
CA THR A 29 -13.72 -15.75 2.69
C THR A 29 -12.85 -14.80 3.50
N THR A 30 -12.92 -13.49 3.25
CA THR A 30 -12.22 -12.48 4.05
C THR A 30 -12.75 -12.56 5.47
N VAL A 31 -11.95 -13.15 6.36
CA VAL A 31 -12.19 -13.12 7.79
C VAL A 31 -12.10 -11.65 8.21
N LYS A 32 -13.19 -11.10 8.75
CA LYS A 32 -13.24 -9.75 9.35
C LYS A 32 -12.46 -9.69 10.67
N SER A 33 -11.23 -10.20 10.71
CA SER A 33 -10.27 -9.84 11.74
C SER A 33 -9.60 -8.57 11.25
N ALA A 34 -10.27 -7.43 11.46
CA ALA A 34 -9.63 -6.14 11.26
C ALA A 34 -8.52 -6.07 12.30
N ALA A 35 -7.28 -6.40 11.89
CA ALA A 35 -6.23 -6.54 12.89
C ALA A 35 -6.12 -5.23 13.68
N PRO A 36 -6.04 -5.34 15.01
CA PRO A 36 -6.31 -4.27 15.96
C PRO A 36 -5.52 -3.01 15.65
N VAL A 37 -6.07 -1.88 16.06
CA VAL A 37 -5.32 -0.63 16.15
C VAL A 37 -4.83 -0.51 17.59
N LEU A 38 -3.55 -0.19 17.76
CA LEU A 38 -2.94 0.01 19.08
C LEU A 38 -2.71 1.51 19.30
N PHE A 39 -2.81 1.98 20.53
CA PHE A 39 -2.39 3.32 20.93
C PHE A 39 -1.82 3.28 22.33
N TYR A 40 -0.78 4.05 22.58
CA TYR A 40 -0.19 4.15 23.91
C TYR A 40 -0.96 5.16 24.77
N SER A 41 -1.34 4.74 25.97
CA SER A 41 -2.06 5.55 26.94
C SER A 41 -1.09 6.25 27.89
N PRO A 42 -1.01 7.60 27.89
CA PRO A 42 -0.22 8.31 28.89
C PRO A 42 -0.88 8.28 30.29
N ILE A 43 -2.14 7.85 30.40
CA ILE A 43 -2.87 7.78 31.67
C ILE A 43 -2.65 6.43 32.37
N LYS A 44 -2.57 5.36 31.58
CA LYS A 44 -2.42 3.99 32.09
C LYS A 44 -0.99 3.44 31.94
N ASP A 45 -0.10 4.15 31.25
CA ASP A 45 1.26 3.72 30.94
C ASP A 45 1.31 2.33 30.26
N MET A 46 0.46 2.15 29.24
CA MET A 46 0.31 0.89 28.53
C MET A 46 -0.34 1.07 27.16
N PHE A 47 -0.21 0.09 26.28
CA PHE A 47 -0.96 0.05 25.03
C PHE A 47 -2.42 -0.36 25.25
N LEU A 48 -3.30 0.34 24.54
CA LEU A 48 -4.71 0.02 24.42
C LEU A 48 -5.02 -0.37 22.98
N MET A 49 -5.90 -1.34 22.82
CA MET A 49 -6.25 -1.90 21.54
C MET A 49 -7.73 -1.69 21.25
N GLN A 50 -8.03 -1.47 19.97
CA GLN A 50 -9.39 -1.48 19.45
C GLN A 50 -9.46 -2.42 18.25
N ARG A 51 -10.40 -3.37 18.27
CA ARG A 51 -10.67 -4.27 17.14
C ARG A 51 -12.15 -4.39 16.85
N SER A 52 -12.48 -4.63 15.58
CA SER A 52 -13.83 -5.06 15.22
C SER A 52 -13.98 -6.54 15.56
N SER A 53 -15.07 -6.89 16.22
CA SER A 53 -15.51 -8.26 16.49
C SER A 53 -16.93 -8.48 15.95
N GLU A 54 -17.42 -9.72 16.00
CA GLU A 54 -18.83 -10.04 15.70
C GLU A 54 -19.82 -9.32 16.62
N LYS A 55 -19.41 -9.05 17.87
CA LYS A 55 -20.22 -8.36 18.89
C LYS A 55 -20.09 -6.83 18.81
N GLY A 56 -19.37 -6.30 17.82
CA GLY A 56 -19.09 -4.88 17.65
C GLY A 56 -17.65 -4.51 17.97
N MET A 57 -17.41 -3.23 18.25
CA MET A 57 -16.06 -2.73 18.56
C MET A 57 -15.64 -3.08 19.98
N GLU A 58 -14.67 -3.98 20.10
CA GLU A 58 -14.02 -4.34 21.36
C GLU A 58 -12.83 -3.42 21.62
N ARG A 59 -12.66 -3.04 22.89
CA ARG A 59 -11.55 -2.23 23.38
C ARG A 59 -10.97 -2.90 24.61
N TYR A 60 -9.65 -3.01 24.65
CA TYR A 60 -8.98 -3.73 25.74
C TYR A 60 -7.56 -3.20 25.96
N THR A 61 -7.03 -3.42 27.15
CA THR A 61 -5.65 -3.12 27.51
C THR A 61 -4.71 -4.20 26.98
N GLU A 62 -3.41 -3.93 26.98
CA GLU A 62 -2.38 -4.96 26.73
C GLU A 62 -2.42 -6.13 27.72
N THR A 63 -2.99 -5.94 28.91
CA THR A 63 -3.24 -6.99 29.92
C THR A 63 -4.54 -7.78 29.68
N GLY A 64 -5.34 -7.41 28.69
CA GLY A 64 -6.59 -8.09 28.32
C GLY A 64 -7.86 -7.58 29.03
N GLU A 65 -7.77 -6.51 29.83
CA GLU A 65 -8.93 -5.89 30.47
C GLU A 65 -9.81 -5.20 29.43
N HIS A 66 -11.11 -5.53 29.38
CA HIS A 66 -12.06 -4.87 28.48
C HIS A 66 -12.47 -3.47 28.99
N LEU A 67 -12.40 -2.49 28.10
CA LEU A 67 -12.73 -1.10 28.41
C LEU A 67 -14.06 -0.70 27.74
N LYS A 68 -14.89 0.03 28.49
CA LYS A 68 -16.02 0.76 27.90
C LYS A 68 -15.48 1.90 27.04
N TYR A 69 -16.30 2.34 26.07
CA TYR A 69 -15.87 3.38 25.12
C TYR A 69 -15.41 4.68 25.79
N LYS A 70 -16.15 5.18 26.78
CA LYS A 70 -15.77 6.40 27.51
C LYS A 70 -14.43 6.23 28.24
N ASP A 71 -14.21 5.10 28.90
CA ASP A 71 -12.98 4.84 29.66
C ASP A 71 -11.77 4.70 28.74
N TYR A 72 -11.95 4.10 27.56
CA TYR A 72 -10.95 4.06 26.50
C TYR A 72 -10.60 5.48 25.99
N CYS A 73 -11.59 6.33 25.76
CA CYS A 73 -11.35 7.72 25.35
C CYS A 73 -10.62 8.53 26.44
N ARG A 74 -11.00 8.38 27.71
CA ARG A 74 -10.34 9.04 28.85
C ARG A 74 -8.87 8.64 28.98
N ALA A 75 -8.57 7.36 28.73
CA ALA A 75 -7.21 6.85 28.76
C ALA A 75 -6.36 7.32 27.58
N LEU A 76 -6.96 7.82 26.50
CA LEU A 76 -6.27 8.31 25.29
C LEU A 76 -6.64 9.78 25.01
N PRO A 77 -6.30 10.71 25.92
CA PRO A 77 -6.88 12.05 25.90
C PRO A 77 -6.51 12.85 24.65
N PHE A 78 -5.29 12.68 24.12
CA PHE A 78 -4.85 13.39 22.92
C PHE A 78 -5.53 12.88 21.64
N MET A 79 -5.70 11.57 21.53
CA MET A 79 -6.39 10.93 20.41
C MET A 79 -7.88 11.30 20.37
N PHE A 80 -8.52 11.35 21.54
CA PHE A 80 -9.96 11.60 21.68
C PHE A 80 -10.27 12.99 22.25
N HIS A 81 -9.40 13.96 22.00
CA HIS A 81 -9.52 15.31 22.56
C HIS A 81 -10.89 15.95 22.28
N GLY A 82 -11.42 15.79 21.06
CA GLY A 82 -12.74 16.32 20.70
C GLY A 82 -13.90 15.70 21.47
N ASN A 83 -13.86 14.40 21.76
CA ASN A 83 -14.88 13.73 22.56
C ASN A 83 -14.81 14.18 24.02
N LEU A 84 -13.61 14.22 24.60
CA LEU A 84 -13.42 14.64 25.99
C LEU A 84 -13.78 16.11 26.19
N ALA A 85 -13.44 16.98 25.25
CA ALA A 85 -13.86 18.38 25.27
C ALA A 85 -15.39 18.52 25.30
N LYS A 86 -16.10 17.76 24.45
CA LYS A 86 -17.57 17.74 24.40
C LYS A 86 -18.19 17.23 25.71
N TRP A 87 -17.50 16.34 26.42
CA TRP A 87 -17.96 15.83 27.71
C TRP A 87 -17.56 16.71 28.90
N GLY A 88 -16.73 17.74 28.69
CA GLY A 88 -16.14 18.52 29.80
C GLY A 88 -15.14 17.71 30.62
N GLU A 89 -14.55 16.67 30.02
CA GLU A 89 -13.67 15.68 30.68
C GLU A 89 -12.23 15.70 30.13
N PHE A 90 -11.86 16.72 29.34
CA PHE A 90 -10.46 16.84 28.88
C PHE A 90 -9.56 17.18 30.08
N PRO A 91 -8.48 16.42 30.33
CA PRO A 91 -7.63 16.66 31.49
C PRO A 91 -6.90 18.00 31.36
N ALA A 92 -6.76 18.74 32.46
CA ALA A 92 -5.95 19.96 32.49
C ALA A 92 -4.44 19.66 32.50
N GLU A 93 -4.06 18.46 32.96
CA GLU A 93 -2.68 18.01 33.08
C GLU A 93 -2.60 16.50 32.82
N VAL A 94 -1.54 16.07 32.15
CA VAL A 94 -1.19 14.65 31.96
C VAL A 94 0.29 14.47 32.24
N ASP A 95 0.63 13.55 33.16
CA ASP A 95 2.02 13.27 33.55
C ASP A 95 2.83 14.53 33.93
N GLY A 96 2.28 15.38 34.80
CA GLY A 96 2.92 16.62 35.23
C GLY A 96 2.95 17.74 34.17
N THR A 97 2.43 17.49 32.97
CA THR A 97 2.46 18.46 31.86
C THR A 97 1.09 19.08 31.64
N PRO A 98 0.96 20.42 31.76
CA PRO A 98 -0.27 21.11 31.41
C PRO A 98 -0.64 20.90 29.95
N VAL A 99 -1.89 20.55 29.69
CA VAL A 99 -2.38 20.26 28.34
C VAL A 99 -3.75 20.86 28.10
N ASP A 100 -4.03 21.19 26.84
CA ASP A 100 -5.35 21.58 26.38
C ASP A 100 -5.67 20.92 25.03
N THR A 101 -6.88 21.13 24.55
CA THR A 101 -7.34 20.57 23.27
C THR A 101 -6.62 21.16 22.06
N THR A 102 -6.09 22.37 22.16
CA THR A 102 -5.36 23.06 21.10
C THR A 102 -3.99 22.43 20.92
N ILE A 103 -3.25 22.22 22.02
CA ILE A 103 -1.99 21.49 22.06
C ILE A 103 -2.22 20.07 21.56
N ALA A 104 -3.26 19.37 22.05
CA ALA A 104 -3.57 18.02 21.58
C ALA A 104 -3.78 17.96 20.06
N ARG A 105 -4.52 18.91 19.49
CA ARG A 105 -4.78 18.96 18.05
C ARG A 105 -3.53 19.30 17.24
N ARG A 106 -2.75 20.29 17.68
CA ARG A 106 -1.55 20.76 16.97
C ARG A 106 -0.46 19.69 16.93
N GLU A 107 -0.23 19.02 18.06
CA GLU A 107 0.83 18.05 18.22
C GLU A 107 0.47 16.66 17.67
N LEU A 108 -0.82 16.38 17.44
CA LEU A 108 -1.29 15.10 16.92
C LEU A 108 -1.06 15.02 15.41
N GLN A 109 -0.15 14.13 15.00
CA GLN A 109 0.12 13.82 13.60
C GLN A 109 0.17 12.31 13.39
N PHE A 110 -0.45 11.85 12.31
CA PHE A 110 -0.37 10.47 11.83
C PHE A 110 0.43 10.43 10.55
N VAL A 111 1.43 9.56 10.53
CA VAL A 111 2.20 9.24 9.33
C VAL A 111 2.11 7.75 9.10
N ARG A 112 1.78 7.35 7.88
CA ARG A 112 1.71 5.94 7.51
C ARG A 112 2.54 5.70 6.27
N ILE A 113 3.37 4.66 6.34
CA ILE A 113 4.13 4.13 5.21
C ILE A 113 3.58 2.75 4.91
N LEU A 114 3.06 2.58 3.69
CA LEU A 114 2.66 1.29 3.15
C LEU A 114 3.65 0.84 2.08
N PRO A 115 3.75 -0.47 1.81
CA PRO A 115 4.55 -0.96 0.69
C PRO A 115 4.25 -0.27 -0.64
N ARG A 116 2.96 -0.01 -0.92
CA ARG A 116 2.57 0.74 -2.13
C ARG A 116 3.07 2.19 -2.18
N ASP A 117 3.29 2.82 -1.04
CA ASP A 117 3.79 4.21 -1.01
C ASP A 117 5.28 4.24 -1.35
N VAL A 118 5.98 3.10 -1.20
CA VAL A 118 7.40 2.95 -1.53
C VAL A 118 7.60 2.51 -2.99
N TYR A 119 6.75 1.59 -3.47
CA TYR A 119 6.94 0.92 -4.77
C TYR A 119 6.03 1.42 -5.89
N THR A 120 5.17 2.41 -5.64
CA THR A 120 4.47 3.11 -6.73
C THR A 120 5.47 4.05 -7.42
N PRO A 121 5.68 3.92 -8.74
CA PRO A 121 6.45 4.90 -9.50
C PRO A 121 5.89 6.31 -9.30
N GLU A 122 6.76 7.24 -8.93
CA GLU A 122 6.39 8.65 -8.79
C GLU A 122 6.56 9.36 -10.13
N PRO A 123 5.68 10.35 -10.44
CA PRO A 123 5.90 11.18 -11.61
C PRO A 123 7.23 11.94 -11.46
N PRO A 124 8.00 12.09 -12.55
CA PRO A 124 9.28 12.82 -12.49
C PRO A 124 9.09 14.34 -12.32
N LEU A 125 7.86 14.84 -12.49
CA LEU A 125 7.48 16.24 -12.29
C LEU A 125 7.12 16.48 -10.83
N GLN A 126 7.73 17.51 -10.25
CA GLN A 126 7.58 17.95 -8.87
C GLN A 126 7.07 19.40 -8.85
N MET A 127 6.45 19.79 -7.73
CA MET A 127 6.09 21.18 -7.45
C MET A 127 7.06 21.76 -6.44
N LEU A 128 7.43 23.02 -6.61
CA LEU A 128 8.18 23.80 -5.62
C LEU A 128 7.39 25.06 -5.32
N PHE A 129 6.86 25.17 -4.11
CA PHE A 129 6.13 26.37 -3.69
C PHE A 129 7.11 27.43 -3.20
N GLU A 130 6.63 28.67 -3.13
CA GLU A 130 7.31 29.74 -2.40
C GLU A 130 7.21 29.43 -0.90
N ALA A 131 8.36 29.29 -0.24
CA ALA A 131 8.43 28.92 1.18
C ALA A 131 8.12 30.11 2.10
N GLU A 132 8.35 31.34 1.63
CA GLU A 132 8.02 32.58 2.33
C GLU A 132 7.09 33.45 1.45
N PRO A 133 5.82 33.04 1.28
CA PRO A 133 4.87 33.76 0.43
C PRO A 133 4.44 35.07 1.09
N ASP A 134 4.15 36.08 0.27
CA ASP A 134 3.63 37.38 0.73
C ASP A 134 2.18 37.29 1.26
N VAL A 135 1.46 36.22 0.90
CA VAL A 135 0.07 35.97 1.29
C VAL A 135 -0.02 34.78 2.24
N ALA A 136 -1.06 34.76 3.07
CA ALA A 136 -1.24 33.76 4.13
C ALA A 136 -1.51 32.32 3.64
N HIS A 137 -1.73 32.11 2.34
CA HIS A 137 -2.00 30.80 1.77
C HIS A 137 -0.95 30.46 0.72
N LEU A 138 -0.68 29.18 0.52
CA LEU A 138 0.19 28.73 -0.55
C LEU A 138 -0.57 28.76 -1.89
N GLU A 139 0.05 29.39 -2.88
CA GLU A 139 -0.45 29.40 -4.25
C GLU A 139 0.21 28.26 -5.04
N TYR A 140 -0.57 27.58 -5.88
CA TYR A 140 0.01 26.60 -6.79
C TYR A 140 0.98 27.29 -7.76
N PRO A 141 2.22 26.78 -7.92
CA PRO A 141 3.14 27.37 -8.87
C PRO A 141 2.62 27.21 -10.30
N SER A 142 2.84 28.22 -11.14
CA SER A 142 2.52 28.15 -12.58
C SER A 142 3.48 27.26 -13.37
N ASP A 143 4.53 26.78 -12.71
CA ASP A 143 5.52 25.86 -13.25
C ASP A 143 5.69 24.62 -12.36
N MET A 144 6.19 23.56 -12.97
CA MET A 144 6.66 22.35 -12.29
C MET A 144 8.11 22.12 -12.67
N PHE A 145 8.84 21.31 -11.91
CA PHE A 145 10.22 20.99 -12.24
C PHE A 145 10.50 19.50 -12.30
N ARG A 146 11.53 19.12 -13.03
CA ARG A 146 12.11 17.77 -13.03
C ARG A 146 13.63 17.85 -12.96
N TYR A 147 14.25 16.87 -12.34
CA TYR A 147 15.70 16.73 -12.39
C TYR A 147 16.14 16.20 -13.77
N SER A 148 17.16 16.82 -14.35
CA SER A 148 17.83 16.35 -15.57
C SER A 148 19.06 15.49 -15.21
N SER A 149 19.84 15.10 -16.23
CA SER A 149 21.12 14.40 -16.02
C SER A 149 22.20 15.25 -15.34
N ASP A 150 22.05 16.58 -15.33
CA ASP A 150 23.07 17.52 -14.85
C ASP A 150 22.50 18.71 -14.05
N GLY A 151 21.20 18.77 -13.81
CA GLY A 151 20.57 19.96 -13.25
C GLY A 151 19.07 19.78 -13.01
N VAL A 152 18.33 20.86 -13.21
CA VAL A 152 16.88 20.91 -13.07
C VAL A 152 16.26 21.75 -14.18
N GLU A 153 15.13 21.27 -14.71
CA GLU A 153 14.33 21.98 -15.71
C GLU A 153 12.99 22.37 -15.10
N PHE A 154 12.68 23.65 -15.13
CA PHE A 154 11.35 24.18 -14.84
C PHE A 154 10.52 24.26 -16.13
N ILE A 155 9.27 23.83 -16.05
CA ILE A 155 8.35 23.68 -17.17
C ILE A 155 7.06 24.42 -16.80
N GLN A 156 6.67 25.36 -17.65
CA GLN A 156 5.41 26.09 -17.53
C GLN A 156 4.23 25.13 -17.73
N THR A 157 3.27 25.10 -16.80
CA THR A 157 2.15 24.15 -16.85
C THR A 157 1.14 24.47 -17.95
N ALA A 158 1.07 25.73 -18.38
CA ALA A 158 0.10 26.20 -19.37
C ALA A 158 0.38 25.66 -20.79
N ASP A 159 1.65 25.59 -21.20
CA ASP A 159 2.05 25.28 -22.58
C ASP A 159 3.20 24.26 -22.69
N ASN A 160 3.66 23.71 -21.56
CA ASN A 160 4.77 22.76 -21.45
C ASN A 160 6.12 23.31 -21.96
N THR A 161 6.30 24.63 -21.98
CA THR A 161 7.58 25.24 -22.35
C THR A 161 8.58 25.19 -21.20
N VAL A 162 9.86 24.99 -21.51
CA VAL A 162 10.93 25.08 -20.51
C VAL A 162 11.22 26.55 -20.19
N LEU A 163 11.44 26.85 -18.91
CA LEU A 163 11.83 28.16 -18.41
C LEU A 163 13.36 28.21 -18.24
N PRO A 164 14.15 28.63 -19.26
CA PRO A 164 15.60 28.47 -19.26
C PRO A 164 16.30 29.27 -18.16
N GLN A 165 15.84 30.49 -17.89
CA GLN A 165 16.45 31.35 -16.87
C GLN A 165 16.29 30.77 -15.47
N LYS A 166 15.07 30.37 -15.09
CA LYS A 166 14.78 29.73 -13.79
C LYS A 166 15.51 28.40 -13.66
N SER A 167 15.52 27.59 -14.72
CA SER A 167 16.25 26.31 -14.77
C SER A 167 17.75 26.49 -14.53
N ALA A 168 18.38 27.48 -15.18
CA ALA A 168 19.80 27.77 -15.01
C ALA A 168 20.15 28.29 -13.61
N GLU A 169 19.31 29.16 -13.03
CA GLU A 169 19.50 29.66 -11.67
C GLU A 169 19.47 28.52 -10.64
N PHE A 170 18.43 27.69 -10.69
CA PHE A 170 18.29 26.57 -9.78
C PHE A 170 19.39 25.51 -9.98
N SER A 171 19.73 25.18 -11.23
CA SER A 171 20.84 24.25 -11.52
C SER A 171 22.17 24.77 -10.96
N THR A 172 22.42 26.08 -11.08
CA THR A 172 23.61 26.72 -10.48
C THR A 172 23.61 26.58 -8.96
N ALA A 173 22.47 26.76 -8.30
CA ALA A 173 22.36 26.58 -6.85
C ALA A 173 22.66 25.13 -6.43
N LEU A 174 22.15 24.14 -7.17
CA LEU A 174 22.41 22.72 -6.94
C LEU A 174 23.91 22.39 -7.08
N HIS A 175 24.57 22.87 -8.15
CA HIS A 175 26.01 22.69 -8.31
C HIS A 175 26.83 23.35 -7.21
N LYS A 176 26.47 24.58 -6.82
CA LYS A 176 27.13 25.30 -5.71
C LYS A 176 27.00 24.56 -4.38
N ALA A 177 25.88 23.87 -4.15
CA ALA A 177 25.68 23.02 -2.97
C ALA A 177 26.48 21.70 -3.03
N GLY A 178 27.07 21.36 -4.18
CA GLY A 178 27.87 20.15 -4.37
C GLY A 178 27.07 18.89 -4.74
N VAL A 179 25.88 19.05 -5.31
CA VAL A 179 25.03 17.94 -5.76
C VAL A 179 25.73 17.11 -6.84
N THR A 180 25.70 15.78 -6.70
CA THR A 180 26.16 14.85 -7.74
C THR A 180 24.97 14.20 -8.46
N PHE A 181 24.82 14.44 -9.76
CA PHE A 181 23.77 13.83 -10.57
C PHE A 181 24.13 12.40 -11.04
N PRO A 182 23.14 11.55 -11.39
CA PRO A 182 21.69 11.79 -11.37
C PRO A 182 21.09 11.75 -9.96
N ILE A 183 19.96 12.45 -9.78
CA ILE A 183 19.18 12.35 -8.54
C ILE A 183 18.51 10.98 -8.45
N GLN A 184 18.72 10.29 -7.33
CA GLN A 184 18.23 8.92 -7.12
C GLN A 184 16.78 8.91 -6.63
N LYS A 185 16.44 9.84 -5.72
CA LYS A 185 15.12 9.90 -5.11
C LYS A 185 14.77 11.32 -4.68
N THR A 186 13.49 11.64 -4.71
CA THR A 186 12.95 12.96 -4.34
C THR A 186 11.78 12.77 -3.39
N GLY A 187 11.46 13.78 -2.61
CA GLY A 187 10.26 13.86 -1.79
C GLY A 187 9.81 15.31 -1.66
N SER A 188 8.51 15.53 -1.83
CA SER A 188 7.85 16.82 -1.64
C SER A 188 6.42 16.57 -1.15
N ASN A 189 5.75 17.64 -0.70
CA ASN A 189 4.32 17.61 -0.47
C ASN A 189 3.61 18.53 -1.47
N PRO A 190 2.95 17.99 -2.52
CA PRO A 190 2.44 18.80 -3.64
C PRO A 190 1.10 19.49 -3.37
N THR A 191 0.63 19.55 -2.12
CA THR A 191 -0.62 20.23 -1.76
C THR A 191 -0.37 21.65 -1.27
N ASN A 192 -1.28 22.58 -1.58
CA ASN A 192 -1.29 23.93 -1.02
C ASN A 192 -2.14 24.04 0.26
N GLN A 193 -2.73 22.94 0.74
CA GLN A 193 -3.54 22.88 1.97
C GLN A 193 -2.69 22.75 3.24
N LYS A 194 -1.38 22.67 3.09
CA LYS A 194 -0.42 22.61 4.18
C LYS A 194 -0.17 24.00 4.78
N PRO A 195 0.24 24.09 6.06
CA PRO A 195 0.39 25.39 6.75
C PRO A 195 1.55 26.23 6.23
N PHE A 196 2.56 25.61 5.63
CA PHE A 196 3.75 26.22 5.03
C PHE A 196 4.44 25.19 4.11
N ASP A 197 5.44 25.59 3.33
CA ASP A 197 6.19 24.71 2.43
C ASP A 197 7.60 24.43 2.95
N TRP A 198 7.98 23.15 2.99
CA TRP A 198 9.35 22.70 3.28
C TRP A 198 10.13 22.30 2.02
N GLY A 199 9.71 22.76 0.85
CA GLY A 199 10.39 22.50 -0.41
C GLY A 199 10.50 21.01 -0.76
N ASN A 200 11.59 20.69 -1.47
CA ASN A 200 11.91 19.37 -1.97
C ASN A 200 13.15 18.81 -1.28
N PHE A 201 13.03 17.62 -0.73
CA PHE A 201 14.18 16.83 -0.29
C PHE A 201 14.56 15.84 -1.37
N PHE A 202 15.86 15.64 -1.58
CA PHE A 202 16.32 14.68 -2.59
C PHE A 202 17.67 14.07 -2.21
N VAL A 203 17.94 12.91 -2.80
CA VAL A 203 19.16 12.15 -2.60
C VAL A 203 19.92 12.07 -3.92
N ASP A 204 21.17 12.52 -3.88
CA ASP A 204 22.05 12.58 -5.04
C ASP A 204 22.64 11.20 -5.41
N ALA A 205 23.44 11.13 -6.48
CA ALA A 205 24.07 9.89 -6.94
C ALA A 205 25.02 9.24 -5.92
N LYS A 206 25.51 10.00 -4.94
CA LYS A 206 26.38 9.51 -3.88
C LYS A 206 25.59 9.06 -2.64
N GLY A 207 24.27 9.23 -2.62
CA GLY A 207 23.44 8.93 -1.46
C GLY A 207 23.36 10.09 -0.45
N THR A 208 23.80 11.29 -0.81
CA THR A 208 23.80 12.48 0.06
C THR A 208 22.44 13.16 0.01
N LEU A 209 21.90 13.54 1.16
CA LEU A 209 20.62 14.22 1.29
C LEU A 209 20.78 15.73 1.13
N PHE A 210 19.94 16.31 0.29
CA PHE A 210 19.85 17.74 0.04
C PHE A 210 18.43 18.25 0.28
N HIS A 211 18.33 19.54 0.55
CA HIS A 211 17.08 20.26 0.77
C HIS A 211 17.04 21.48 -0.15
N LEU A 212 16.09 21.50 -1.08
CA LEU A 212 15.86 22.59 -2.02
C LEU A 212 14.57 23.33 -1.67
N MET A 213 14.67 24.64 -1.47
CA MET A 213 13.55 25.55 -1.28
C MET A 213 13.58 26.67 -2.31
N MET A 214 12.42 27.31 -2.50
CA MET A 214 12.32 28.61 -3.16
C MET A 214 11.96 29.65 -2.10
N ILE A 215 12.82 30.67 -1.94
CA ILE A 215 12.62 31.77 -0.99
C ILE A 215 12.68 33.08 -1.78
N HIS A 216 11.58 33.82 -1.79
CA HIS A 216 11.38 35.03 -2.59
C HIS A 216 11.79 34.85 -4.07
N GLY A 217 11.35 33.75 -4.66
CA GLY A 217 11.63 33.35 -6.03
C GLY A 217 13.05 32.81 -6.29
N LYS A 218 13.93 32.79 -5.28
CA LYS A 218 15.33 32.36 -5.43
C LYS A 218 15.56 30.94 -4.94
N ALA A 219 16.45 30.23 -5.62
CA ALA A 219 16.84 28.89 -5.25
C ALA A 219 17.72 28.87 -3.99
N VAL A 220 17.29 28.11 -2.98
CA VAL A 220 18.09 27.83 -1.78
C VAL A 220 18.28 26.32 -1.67
N CYS A 221 19.48 25.85 -2.02
CA CYS A 221 19.85 24.44 -1.93
C CYS A 221 20.87 24.21 -0.81
N THR A 222 20.52 23.37 0.15
CA THR A 222 21.33 23.05 1.32
C THR A 222 21.81 21.60 1.26
N ASN A 223 23.11 21.39 1.37
CA ASN A 223 23.66 20.07 1.69
C ASN A 223 23.45 19.81 3.18
N THR A 224 22.68 18.76 3.51
CA THR A 224 22.33 18.47 4.90
C THR A 224 23.48 17.83 5.70
N GLY A 225 24.56 17.43 5.02
CA GLY A 225 25.65 16.64 5.59
C GLY A 225 25.29 15.17 5.87
N GLN A 226 24.03 14.78 5.66
CA GLN A 226 23.57 13.42 5.88
C GLN A 226 23.76 12.57 4.61
N ARG A 227 24.20 11.33 4.79
CA ARG A 227 24.40 10.37 3.70
C ARG A 227 23.84 9.02 4.07
N PHE A 228 23.10 8.41 3.15
CA PHE A 228 22.56 7.07 3.33
C PHE A 228 23.52 6.02 2.78
N GLU A 229 23.85 5.03 3.61
CA GLU A 229 24.64 3.86 3.18
C GLU A 229 23.82 2.86 2.36
N LYS A 230 22.50 2.86 2.59
CA LYS A 230 21.53 1.99 1.92
C LYS A 230 20.70 2.80 0.93
N ALA A 231 20.26 2.14 -0.13
CA ALA A 231 19.46 2.78 -1.16
C ALA A 231 18.15 3.34 -0.57
N VAL A 232 17.92 4.64 -0.79
CA VAL A 232 16.68 5.31 -0.40
C VAL A 232 15.57 4.91 -1.37
N GLN A 233 14.51 4.35 -0.81
CA GLN A 233 13.35 3.88 -1.56
C GLN A 233 12.23 4.91 -1.60
N GLN A 234 12.10 5.75 -0.56
CA GLN A 234 11.07 6.80 -0.48
C GLN A 234 11.45 7.94 0.45
N ILE A 235 11.03 9.15 0.10
CA ILE A 235 11.11 10.34 0.96
C ILE A 235 9.71 10.93 1.08
N LEU A 236 9.16 10.97 2.28
CA LEU A 236 7.85 11.55 2.57
C LEU A 236 8.06 12.87 3.30
N VAL A 237 7.78 14.00 2.64
CA VAL A 237 7.81 15.32 3.26
C VAL A 237 6.43 15.62 3.85
N MET A 238 6.40 16.14 5.07
CA MET A 238 5.15 16.43 5.79
C MET A 238 5.30 17.67 6.65
N GLU A 239 4.57 18.72 6.28
CA GLU A 239 4.55 19.98 6.99
C GLU A 239 3.49 19.94 8.10
N ASN A 240 3.98 20.02 9.34
CA ASN A 240 3.15 20.07 10.54
C ASN A 240 3.60 21.25 11.41
N GLU A 241 2.65 21.95 12.02
CA GLU A 241 2.90 23.14 12.86
C GLU A 241 3.87 22.89 14.02
N ARG A 242 3.98 21.64 14.49
CA ARG A 242 4.95 21.23 15.52
C ARG A 242 6.40 21.45 15.11
N LYS A 243 6.72 21.43 13.80
CA LYS A 243 8.08 21.62 13.25
C LYS A 243 9.17 20.76 13.93
N GLU A 244 8.84 19.53 14.29
CA GLU A 244 9.81 18.61 14.92
C GLU A 244 10.68 17.89 13.90
N PHE A 245 10.07 17.44 12.80
CA PHE A 245 10.75 16.77 11.70
C PHE A 245 10.12 17.19 10.37
N TYR A 246 10.93 17.25 9.31
CA TYR A 246 10.52 17.59 7.95
C TYR A 246 9.71 16.48 7.29
N GLY A 247 10.02 15.23 7.65
CA GLY A 247 9.49 14.06 6.95
C GLY A 247 10.17 12.76 7.37
N LEU A 248 9.85 11.69 6.64
CA LEU A 248 10.43 10.36 6.81
C LEU A 248 11.20 9.93 5.55
N VAL A 249 12.32 9.24 5.74
CA VAL A 249 13.07 8.56 4.67
C VAL A 249 13.02 7.07 4.90
N VAL A 250 12.65 6.33 3.85
CA VAL A 250 12.59 4.88 3.83
C VAL A 250 13.79 4.35 3.04
N THR A 251 14.64 3.56 3.68
CA THR A 251 15.71 2.79 3.01
C THR A 251 15.25 1.36 2.76
N THR A 252 16.15 0.51 2.26
CA THR A 252 15.87 -0.92 2.05
C THR A 252 15.55 -1.70 3.33
N ASP A 253 15.89 -1.17 4.51
CA ASP A 253 15.90 -1.89 5.79
C ASP A 253 15.59 -1.01 7.02
N ALA A 254 15.38 0.29 6.84
CA ALA A 254 15.10 1.20 7.94
C ALA A 254 14.20 2.36 7.51
N VAL A 255 13.67 3.06 8.52
CA VAL A 255 12.96 4.33 8.36
C VAL A 255 13.61 5.34 9.30
N PHE A 256 13.85 6.55 8.79
CA PHE A 256 14.44 7.67 9.51
C PHE A 256 13.51 8.87 9.48
N ALA A 257 13.34 9.58 10.59
CA ALA A 257 12.78 10.93 10.59
C ALA A 257 13.89 11.95 10.35
N ILE A 258 13.66 12.90 9.43
CA ILE A 258 14.58 14.02 9.17
C ILE A 258 14.24 15.12 10.18
N MET A 259 15.02 15.25 11.25
CA MET A 259 14.71 16.22 12.31
C MET A 259 14.92 17.65 11.82
N CYS A 260 14.06 18.58 12.25
CA CYS A 260 14.23 20.01 11.93
C CYS A 260 15.46 20.61 12.61
N ASN A 261 15.94 19.98 13.70
CA ASN A 261 17.21 20.34 14.31
C ASN A 261 18.37 19.68 13.56
N ASP A 262 19.11 20.48 12.78
CA ASP A 262 20.34 20.13 12.08
C ASP A 262 20.23 18.96 11.09
N TYR A 263 19.03 18.71 10.54
CA TYR A 263 18.76 17.59 9.62
C TYR A 263 19.13 16.20 10.17
N ARG A 264 19.30 16.06 11.49
CA ARG A 264 19.71 14.78 12.09
C ARG A 264 18.74 13.68 11.70
N LEU A 265 19.26 12.53 11.29
CA LEU A 265 18.45 11.36 10.99
C LEU A 265 18.13 10.57 12.26
N GLN A 266 16.88 10.60 12.70
CA GLN A 266 16.39 9.82 13.83
C GLN A 266 15.84 8.48 13.33
N LYS A 267 16.55 7.38 13.59
CA LYS A 267 16.10 6.04 13.20
C LYS A 267 14.87 5.63 14.02
N LEU A 268 13.85 5.08 13.36
CA LEU A 268 12.68 4.50 14.03
C LEU A 268 13.04 3.12 14.61
N PRO A 269 12.49 2.73 15.78
CA PRO A 269 12.74 1.44 16.41
C PRO A 269 11.95 0.33 15.68
N LEU A 270 12.37 -0.01 14.47
CA LEU A 270 11.78 -1.09 13.68
C LEU A 270 12.67 -2.33 13.76
N GLU A 271 12.06 -3.50 13.84
CA GLU A 271 12.78 -4.78 13.85
C GLU A 271 12.71 -5.40 12.46
N GLN A 272 13.83 -5.88 11.90
CA GLN A 272 13.86 -6.62 10.62
C GLN A 272 12.94 -6.05 9.52
N TYR A 273 12.92 -4.72 9.36
CA TYR A 273 11.96 -4.04 8.51
C TYR A 273 12.13 -4.42 7.03
N ASP A 274 11.04 -4.87 6.41
CA ASP A 274 10.97 -5.11 4.97
C ASP A 274 9.94 -4.16 4.31
N PRO A 275 10.37 -3.16 3.52
CA PRO A 275 9.46 -2.22 2.88
C PRO A 275 8.47 -2.86 1.89
N LYS A 276 8.68 -4.12 1.46
CA LYS A 276 7.75 -4.83 0.57
C LYS A 276 6.58 -5.47 1.31
N ARG A 277 6.74 -5.73 2.61
CA ARG A 277 5.79 -6.52 3.40
C ARG A 277 5.20 -5.72 4.55
N ASP A 278 6.05 -4.93 5.19
CA ASP A 278 5.70 -4.25 6.42
C ASP A 278 5.03 -2.92 6.14
N SER A 279 4.13 -2.54 7.05
CA SER A 279 3.64 -1.16 7.11
C SER A 279 4.05 -0.52 8.42
N VAL A 280 4.40 0.76 8.35
CA VAL A 280 4.82 1.54 9.51
C VAL A 280 3.81 2.65 9.74
N MET A 281 3.41 2.85 11.00
CA MET A 281 2.64 4.01 11.43
C MET A 281 3.40 4.74 12.52
N LEU A 282 3.65 6.02 12.33
CA LEU A 282 4.14 6.92 13.36
C LEU A 282 2.97 7.82 13.79
N VAL A 283 2.65 7.78 15.07
CA VAL A 283 1.68 8.68 15.71
C VAL A 283 2.43 9.55 16.69
N THR A 284 2.28 10.85 16.55
CA THR A 284 2.83 11.82 17.49
C THR A 284 1.71 12.38 18.34
N THR A 285 2.01 12.66 19.60
CA THR A 285 1.10 13.28 20.57
C THR A 285 1.92 14.31 21.37
N PRO A 286 1.31 15.16 22.20
CA PRO A 286 2.07 16.10 23.03
C PRO A 286 3.21 15.46 23.83
N LEU A 287 3.02 14.23 24.34
CA LEU A 287 3.99 13.59 25.23
C LEU A 287 4.77 12.44 24.58
N HIS A 288 4.21 11.79 23.55
CA HIS A 288 4.75 10.53 23.02
C HIS A 288 4.91 10.51 21.51
N ARG A 289 5.89 9.74 21.05
CA ARG A 289 6.07 9.30 19.66
C ARG A 289 5.86 7.79 19.62
N ILE A 290 4.83 7.35 18.92
CA ILE A 290 4.38 5.96 18.92
C ILE A 290 4.62 5.40 17.53
N VAL A 291 5.47 4.38 17.43
CA VAL A 291 5.75 3.68 16.19
C VAL A 291 5.09 2.31 16.23
N GLN A 292 4.39 1.95 15.16
CA GLN A 292 3.83 0.63 14.95
C GLN A 292 4.38 0.05 13.66
N GLN A 293 5.02 -1.11 13.76
CA GLN A 293 5.38 -1.95 12.63
C GLN A 293 4.38 -3.09 12.54
N ARG A 294 3.62 -3.12 11.46
CA ARG A 294 2.63 -4.15 11.22
C ARG A 294 3.13 -5.10 10.15
N ARG A 295 3.23 -6.37 10.54
CA ARG A 295 3.57 -7.51 9.69
C ARG A 295 2.32 -8.36 9.44
N ASP A 296 2.49 -9.51 8.79
CA ASP A 296 1.39 -10.37 8.36
C ASP A 296 0.55 -10.95 9.52
N ALA A 297 1.18 -11.26 10.66
CA ALA A 297 0.55 -11.93 11.81
C ALA A 297 0.81 -11.24 13.16
N GLU A 298 1.51 -10.11 13.16
CA GLU A 298 1.87 -9.39 14.37
C GLU A 298 1.94 -7.88 14.15
N ILE A 299 1.78 -7.14 15.24
CA ILE A 299 2.07 -5.70 15.31
C ILE A 299 3.08 -5.48 16.45
N LEU A 300 4.24 -4.93 16.11
CA LEU A 300 5.23 -4.44 17.05
C LEU A 300 4.95 -2.96 17.31
N ALA A 301 4.77 -2.57 18.56
CA ALA A 301 4.48 -1.21 18.96
C ALA A 301 5.52 -0.69 19.96
N PHE A 302 5.99 0.53 19.71
CA PHE A 302 7.02 1.19 20.50
C PHE A 302 6.53 2.58 20.88
N ALA A 303 6.49 2.88 22.17
CA ALA A 303 6.22 4.21 22.68
C ALA A 303 7.54 4.85 23.09
N MET A 304 7.75 6.08 22.64
CA MET A 304 8.92 6.90 22.97
C MET A 304 8.46 8.23 23.55
N ASN A 305 9.30 8.85 24.36
CA ASN A 305 9.10 10.23 24.80
C ASN A 305 9.41 11.24 23.66
N THR A 306 9.31 12.53 23.95
CA THR A 306 9.59 13.61 22.97
C THR A 306 11.07 13.70 22.56
N GLN A 307 11.99 13.09 23.31
CA GLN A 307 13.40 12.95 22.95
C GLN A 307 13.69 11.66 22.16
N TRP A 308 12.66 10.96 21.69
CA TRP A 308 12.77 9.72 20.91
C TRP A 308 13.45 8.57 21.66
N LYS A 309 13.46 8.62 22.99
CA LYS A 309 13.90 7.52 23.83
C LYS A 309 12.71 6.61 24.11
N GLN A 310 12.87 5.31 23.87
CA GLN A 310 11.85 4.31 24.14
C GLN A 310 11.51 4.28 25.65
N VAL A 311 10.21 4.31 25.94
CA VAL A 311 9.65 4.21 27.29
C VAL A 311 8.87 2.90 27.49
N HIS A 312 8.22 2.39 26.44
CA HIS A 312 7.45 1.15 26.49
C HIS A 312 7.46 0.42 25.14
N ASN A 313 7.31 -0.89 25.14
CA ASN A 313 7.10 -1.69 23.94
C ASN A 313 6.05 -2.78 24.16
N TYR A 314 5.41 -3.21 23.08
CA TYR A 314 4.42 -4.27 23.12
C TYR A 314 4.30 -4.97 21.77
N THR A 315 4.22 -6.29 21.79
CA THR A 315 4.00 -7.11 20.60
C THR A 315 2.63 -7.76 20.68
N LEU A 316 1.83 -7.52 19.65
CA LEU A 316 0.50 -8.10 19.52
C LEU A 316 0.47 -9.11 18.39
N GLU A 317 0.45 -10.39 18.76
CA GLU A 317 0.26 -11.48 17.83
C GLU A 317 -1.23 -11.72 17.60
N PHE A 318 -1.60 -12.07 16.35
CA PHE A 318 -2.96 -12.47 16.02
C PHE A 318 -2.96 -13.64 15.05
N SER A 319 -3.88 -14.57 15.25
CA SER A 319 -3.97 -15.78 14.43
C SER A 319 -4.34 -15.46 12.98
N SER A 320 -3.50 -15.92 12.07
CA SER A 320 -3.75 -15.97 10.62
C SER A 320 -4.29 -17.33 10.16
N ALA A 321 -4.48 -18.30 11.06
CA ALA A 321 -4.77 -19.71 10.71
C ALA A 321 -6.06 -19.88 9.88
N GLN A 322 -7.13 -19.15 10.21
CA GLN A 322 -8.36 -19.21 9.42
C GLN A 322 -8.18 -18.60 8.02
N LYS A 323 -7.41 -17.52 7.91
CA LYS A 323 -7.05 -16.90 6.61
C LYS A 323 -6.20 -17.86 5.78
N GLU A 324 -5.24 -18.52 6.40
CA GLU A 324 -4.38 -19.52 5.78
C GLU A 324 -5.17 -20.71 5.24
N ARG A 325 -6.11 -21.26 6.03
CA ARG A 325 -6.99 -22.34 5.58
C ARG A 325 -7.81 -21.96 4.34
N TRP A 326 -8.43 -20.78 4.32
CA TRP A 326 -9.17 -20.31 3.15
C TRP A 326 -8.25 -20.06 1.95
N THR A 327 -7.02 -19.62 2.19
CA THR A 327 -6.02 -19.44 1.13
C THR A 327 -5.62 -20.77 0.52
N GLN A 328 -5.40 -21.82 1.33
CA GLN A 328 -5.11 -23.18 0.86
C GLN A 328 -6.26 -23.77 0.03
N ILE A 329 -7.51 -23.65 0.51
CA ILE A 329 -8.69 -24.09 -0.25
C ILE A 329 -8.79 -23.31 -1.57
N GLY A 330 -8.55 -22.01 -1.55
CA GLY A 330 -8.52 -21.15 -2.73
C GLY A 330 -7.46 -21.61 -3.73
N ALA A 331 -6.26 -21.95 -3.27
CA ALA A 331 -5.18 -22.45 -4.11
C ALA A 331 -5.57 -23.76 -4.84
N CYS A 332 -6.29 -24.67 -4.17
CA CYS A 332 -6.79 -25.88 -4.80
C CYS A 332 -7.88 -25.63 -5.86
N ILE A 333 -8.70 -24.59 -5.70
CA ILE A 333 -9.81 -24.31 -6.62
C ILE A 333 -9.34 -23.46 -7.81
N PHE A 334 -8.44 -22.51 -7.57
CA PHE A 334 -8.04 -21.48 -8.52
C PHE A 334 -6.56 -21.62 -8.88
N PRO A 335 -6.22 -22.17 -10.06
CA PRO A 335 -4.82 -22.45 -10.39
C PRO A 335 -4.00 -21.18 -10.59
N PHE A 336 -4.60 -20.16 -11.20
CA PHE A 336 -4.02 -18.83 -11.39
C PHE A 336 -5.10 -17.76 -11.28
N ARG A 337 -4.69 -16.50 -11.18
CA ARG A 337 -5.57 -15.35 -11.27
C ARG A 337 -5.01 -14.31 -12.22
N ILE A 338 -5.91 -13.53 -12.80
CA ILE A 338 -5.54 -12.33 -13.55
C ILE A 338 -5.73 -11.14 -12.61
N GLU A 339 -4.62 -10.61 -12.11
CA GLU A 339 -4.64 -9.40 -11.30
C GLU A 339 -4.48 -8.19 -12.20
N THR A 340 -5.35 -7.19 -11.99
CA THR A 340 -5.25 -5.86 -12.57
C THR A 340 -4.70 -4.83 -11.57
N THR A 341 -4.61 -5.20 -10.29
CA THR A 341 -4.18 -4.31 -9.20
C THR A 341 -3.11 -4.99 -8.36
N SER A 342 -2.26 -4.21 -7.71
CA SER A 342 -1.17 -4.70 -6.87
C SER A 342 -1.21 -4.05 -5.49
N GLY A 343 -0.86 -4.81 -4.45
CA GLY A 343 -0.61 -4.26 -3.11
C GLY A 343 0.65 -3.39 -3.02
N LEU A 344 1.52 -3.44 -4.04
CA LEU A 344 2.81 -2.73 -4.11
C LEU A 344 2.78 -1.50 -5.03
N SER A 345 1.77 -1.35 -5.89
CA SER A 345 1.74 -0.25 -6.87
C SER A 345 0.31 0.23 -7.08
N ARG A 346 0.14 1.54 -7.21
CA ARG A 346 -1.14 2.16 -7.56
C ARG A 346 -1.49 2.04 -9.06
N PHE A 347 -0.56 1.57 -9.88
CA PHE A 347 -0.79 1.39 -11.32
C PHE A 347 -1.56 0.10 -11.63
N VAL A 348 -2.31 0.14 -12.73
CA VAL A 348 -2.98 -1.03 -13.29
C VAL A 348 -1.94 -1.82 -14.09
N HIS A 349 -1.80 -3.10 -13.77
CA HIS A 349 -0.94 -4.02 -14.51
C HIS A 349 -1.72 -5.28 -14.79
N LEU A 350 -1.65 -5.83 -16.00
CA LEU A 350 -2.22 -7.14 -16.29
C LEU A 350 -1.17 -8.21 -15.98
N ARG A 351 -1.32 -8.87 -14.82
CA ARG A 351 -0.39 -9.92 -14.39
C ARG A 351 -1.13 -11.23 -14.16
N ILE A 352 -0.57 -12.30 -14.72
CA ILE A 352 -0.98 -13.66 -14.37
C ILE A 352 -0.12 -14.08 -13.19
N THR A 353 -0.76 -14.36 -12.06
CA THR A 353 -0.10 -14.79 -10.82
C THR A 353 -0.75 -16.06 -10.30
N ASP A 354 -0.04 -16.79 -9.45
CA ASP A 354 -0.66 -17.85 -8.66
C ASP A 354 -1.76 -17.24 -7.79
N ALA A 355 -2.94 -17.85 -7.78
CA ALA A 355 -4.10 -17.23 -7.14
C ALA A 355 -3.93 -17.04 -5.63
N PHE A 356 -3.24 -17.97 -4.97
CA PHE A 356 -3.13 -18.07 -3.50
C PHE A 356 -1.76 -18.62 -3.02
N SER A 357 -0.68 -18.40 -3.78
CA SER A 357 0.72 -18.64 -3.35
C SER A 357 1.06 -20.09 -2.92
N SER A 358 0.50 -21.10 -3.60
CA SER A 358 0.82 -22.51 -3.35
C SER A 358 0.76 -23.34 -4.64
N PRO A 359 1.84 -23.37 -5.45
CA PRO A 359 1.84 -24.02 -6.77
C PRO A 359 1.46 -25.50 -6.75
N ILE A 360 1.83 -26.22 -5.68
CA ILE A 360 1.52 -27.64 -5.51
C ILE A 360 0.00 -27.86 -5.37
N LEU A 361 -0.66 -27.03 -4.55
CA LEU A 361 -2.11 -27.11 -4.36
C LEU A 361 -2.87 -26.74 -5.63
N SER A 362 -2.38 -25.74 -6.38
CA SER A 362 -2.91 -25.39 -7.70
C SER A 362 -2.82 -26.55 -8.69
N LEU A 363 -1.68 -27.25 -8.72
CA LEU A 363 -1.50 -28.43 -9.60
C LEU A 363 -2.45 -29.57 -9.23
N LEU A 364 -2.60 -29.87 -7.93
CA LEU A 364 -3.56 -30.85 -7.45
C LEU A 364 -5.00 -30.47 -7.84
N GLY A 365 -5.33 -29.18 -7.79
CA GLY A 365 -6.58 -28.61 -8.29
C GLY A 365 -6.82 -28.88 -9.78
N CYS A 366 -5.81 -28.65 -10.62
CA CYS A 366 -5.88 -28.96 -12.05
C CYS A 366 -6.09 -30.44 -12.33
N VAL A 367 -5.39 -31.32 -11.60
CA VAL A 367 -5.57 -32.77 -11.72
C VAL A 367 -6.97 -33.18 -11.30
N LEU A 368 -7.49 -32.65 -10.19
CA LEU A 368 -8.85 -32.91 -9.73
C LEU A 368 -9.89 -32.45 -10.77
N ALA A 369 -9.72 -31.27 -11.36
CA ALA A 369 -10.60 -30.77 -12.41
C ALA A 369 -10.62 -31.71 -13.64
N LEU A 370 -9.45 -32.25 -14.02
CA LEU A 370 -9.35 -33.23 -15.10
C LEU A 370 -10.05 -34.55 -14.76
N VAL A 371 -9.84 -35.07 -13.55
CA VAL A 371 -10.48 -36.29 -13.04
C VAL A 371 -12.00 -36.14 -12.99
N LEU A 372 -12.52 -34.93 -12.71
CA LEU A 372 -13.96 -34.63 -12.74
C LEU A 372 -14.49 -34.47 -14.17
N TYR A 373 -13.69 -33.91 -15.09
CA TYR A 373 -14.09 -33.68 -16.48
C TYR A 373 -14.32 -34.98 -17.26
N VAL A 374 -13.40 -35.94 -17.16
CA VAL A 374 -13.44 -37.21 -17.92
C VAL A 374 -14.75 -38.00 -17.74
N PRO A 375 -15.22 -38.31 -16.50
CA PRO A 375 -16.48 -39.04 -16.31
C PRO A 375 -17.69 -38.19 -16.69
N PHE A 376 -17.66 -36.87 -16.47
CA PHE A 376 -18.72 -35.96 -16.91
C PHE A 376 -18.87 -36.00 -18.43
N HIS A 377 -17.77 -35.85 -19.17
CA HIS A 377 -17.77 -35.87 -20.62
C HIS A 377 -18.26 -37.23 -21.15
N LYS A 378 -17.77 -38.33 -20.56
CA LYS A 378 -18.21 -39.69 -20.91
C LYS A 378 -19.71 -39.88 -20.69
N ARG A 379 -20.28 -39.35 -19.61
CA ARG A 379 -21.72 -39.42 -19.33
C ARG A 379 -22.56 -38.60 -20.31
N ARG A 380 -22.08 -37.41 -20.71
CA ARG A 380 -22.84 -36.49 -21.56
C ARG A 380 -22.74 -36.79 -23.05
N PHE A 381 -21.57 -37.25 -23.51
CA PHE A 381 -21.27 -37.42 -24.94
C PHE A 381 -20.95 -38.87 -25.33
N ALA A 382 -21.12 -39.83 -24.40
CA ALA A 382 -20.85 -41.26 -24.58
C ALA A 382 -19.45 -41.58 -25.16
N SER A 383 -18.50 -40.67 -25.01
CA SER A 383 -17.15 -40.76 -25.60
C SER A 383 -16.11 -40.14 -24.67
N LEU A 384 -14.85 -40.53 -24.86
CA LEU A 384 -13.74 -39.92 -24.15
C LEU A 384 -13.48 -38.50 -24.70
N PRO A 385 -13.09 -37.55 -23.83
CA PRO A 385 -12.75 -36.20 -24.25
C PRO A 385 -11.53 -36.19 -25.18
N GLY A 386 -11.49 -35.22 -26.09
CA GLY A 386 -10.34 -35.02 -26.97
C GLY A 386 -9.10 -34.54 -26.19
N PRO A 387 -7.88 -34.77 -26.71
CA PRO A 387 -6.64 -34.37 -26.03
C PRO A 387 -6.55 -32.85 -25.83
N ALA A 388 -7.13 -32.06 -26.74
CA ALA A 388 -7.18 -30.60 -26.62
C ALA A 388 -8.05 -30.11 -25.44
N ASP A 389 -9.17 -30.78 -25.17
CA ASP A 389 -10.02 -30.46 -24.01
C ASP A 389 -9.29 -30.80 -22.71
N CYS A 390 -8.66 -31.98 -22.65
CA CYS A 390 -7.88 -32.41 -21.49
C CYS A 390 -6.72 -31.44 -21.21
N LEU A 391 -6.02 -30.99 -22.26
CA LEU A 391 -4.94 -30.02 -22.12
C LEU A 391 -5.44 -28.67 -21.60
N LEU A 392 -6.58 -28.18 -22.13
CA LEU A 392 -7.20 -26.94 -21.67
C LEU A 392 -7.54 -27.02 -20.18
N VAL A 393 -8.20 -28.10 -19.74
CA VAL A 393 -8.55 -28.32 -18.33
C VAL A 393 -7.30 -28.49 -17.46
N PHE A 394 -6.27 -29.18 -17.92
CA PHE A 394 -5.05 -29.37 -17.14
C PHE A 394 -4.30 -28.05 -16.91
N ILE A 395 -4.23 -27.18 -17.93
CA ILE A 395 -3.56 -25.88 -17.82
C ILE A 395 -4.40 -24.89 -17.01
N THR A 396 -5.73 -24.89 -17.20
CA THR A 396 -6.62 -23.84 -16.65
C THR A 396 -7.46 -24.29 -15.46
N GLY A 397 -7.31 -25.56 -15.05
CA GLY A 397 -7.98 -26.18 -13.92
C GLY A 397 -9.50 -26.02 -13.96
N SER A 398 -10.06 -25.55 -12.85
CA SER A 398 -11.49 -25.33 -12.68
C SER A 398 -12.09 -24.37 -13.71
N TYR A 399 -11.31 -23.40 -14.22
CA TYR A 399 -11.80 -22.47 -15.24
C TYR A 399 -12.10 -23.15 -16.56
N GLY A 400 -11.17 -24.01 -17.03
CA GLY A 400 -11.36 -24.80 -18.25
C GLY A 400 -12.49 -25.80 -18.11
N LEU A 401 -12.60 -26.44 -16.94
CA LEU A 401 -13.73 -27.31 -16.63
C LEU A 401 -15.05 -26.53 -16.77
N LEU A 402 -15.21 -25.39 -16.10
CA LEU A 402 -16.43 -24.57 -16.17
C LEU A 402 -16.70 -24.07 -17.60
N ALA A 403 -15.68 -23.64 -18.33
CA ALA A 403 -15.84 -23.19 -19.71
C ALA A 403 -16.35 -24.31 -20.63
N LEU A 404 -15.80 -25.52 -20.52
CA LEU A 404 -16.24 -26.68 -21.31
C LEU A 404 -17.62 -27.20 -20.86
N LEU A 405 -17.99 -27.05 -19.59
CA LEU A 405 -19.34 -27.35 -19.11
C LEU A 405 -20.39 -26.42 -19.72
N LEU A 406 -20.07 -25.12 -19.86
CA LEU A 406 -20.99 -24.12 -20.41
C LEU A 406 -21.12 -24.21 -21.93
N TRP A 407 -20.00 -24.37 -22.64
CA TRP A 407 -19.95 -24.23 -24.11
C TRP A 407 -19.79 -25.56 -24.86
N GLY A 408 -19.49 -26.65 -24.16
CA GLY A 408 -19.22 -27.98 -24.74
C GLY A 408 -17.77 -28.17 -25.24
N PRO A 409 -17.45 -29.36 -25.78
CA PRO A 409 -16.09 -29.73 -26.19
C PRO A 409 -15.59 -28.94 -27.41
N LEU A 410 -14.27 -28.73 -27.51
CA LEU A 410 -13.60 -28.01 -28.60
C LEU A 410 -13.87 -28.66 -29.97
N GLN A 411 -13.97 -29.99 -29.99
CA GLN A 411 -14.29 -30.77 -31.17
C GLN A 411 -15.65 -31.45 -30.98
N GLN A 412 -16.68 -30.94 -31.65
CA GLN A 412 -17.90 -31.72 -31.83
C GLN A 412 -17.68 -32.67 -33.01
N LYS A 413 -17.85 -33.98 -32.77
CA LYS A 413 -18.08 -34.91 -33.87
C LYS A 413 -19.41 -34.51 -34.51
N THR A 414 -19.36 -33.97 -35.72
CA THR A 414 -20.54 -33.80 -36.55
C THR A 414 -21.14 -35.18 -36.78
N HIS A 415 -22.25 -35.49 -36.13
CA HIS A 415 -23.09 -36.59 -36.59
C HIS A 415 -23.69 -36.14 -37.92
N SER A 416 -23.07 -36.55 -39.02
CA SER A 416 -23.71 -36.55 -40.32
C SER A 416 -24.90 -37.50 -40.23
N THR A 417 -26.11 -36.96 -40.19
CA THR A 417 -27.35 -37.72 -40.37
C THR A 417 -27.34 -38.32 -41.77
N THR A 418 -26.83 -39.54 -41.90
CA THR A 418 -27.09 -40.39 -43.06
C THR A 418 -28.13 -41.41 -42.61
N GLN A 419 -29.42 -41.12 -42.84
CA GLN A 419 -30.45 -42.15 -42.88
C GLN A 419 -30.85 -42.37 -44.33
N GLN A 420 -30.47 -43.55 -44.82
CA GLN A 420 -30.84 -44.13 -46.10
C GLN A 420 -32.36 -44.33 -46.20
N SER A 421 -32.90 -43.97 -47.37
CA SER A 421 -33.71 -44.85 -48.24
C SER A 421 -33.97 -46.27 -47.70
N SER A 422 -35.23 -46.60 -47.42
CA SER A 422 -35.98 -47.72 -48.04
C SER A 422 -37.21 -48.14 -47.21
N ARG A 423 -38.41 -47.95 -47.80
CA ARG A 423 -39.70 -48.65 -47.61
C ARG A 423 -40.83 -47.67 -47.94
N GLY A 424 -41.77 -47.94 -48.86
CA GLY A 424 -42.03 -49.15 -49.61
C GLY A 424 -43.07 -48.89 -50.71
N LYS A 425 -43.04 -49.78 -51.71
CA LYS A 425 -44.17 -50.08 -52.59
C LYS A 425 -45.38 -50.50 -51.74
N HIS A 426 -46.54 -49.91 -51.98
CA HIS A 426 -47.89 -50.52 -52.08
C HIS A 426 -48.96 -49.44 -51.90
N ALA A 427 -49.50 -48.96 -53.01
CA ALA A 427 -50.92 -48.73 -53.32
C ALA A 427 -50.98 -48.06 -54.69
#